data_AF-A0A8T1S3Y8-F1
#
_entry.id   AF-A0A8T1S3Y8-F1
#
_cell.length_a   1.000
_cell.length_b   1.000
_cell.length_c   1.000
_cell.angle_alpha   90.00
_cell.angle_beta   90.00
_cell.angle_gamma   90.00
#
_symmetry.space_group_name_H-M   'P 1'
#
loop_
_entity.id
_entity.type
_entity.pdbx_description
1 polymer ?
#
loop_
_entity_poly.entity_id
_entity_poly.type
_entity_poly.pdbx_seq_one_letter_code
_entity_poly.pdbx_strand_id
1 'polypeptide(L)'
;EEVLPNLHSDTDYPCDLVGNWNTWYGEQDQAVHLWRFSGGYPALTDCMNKLKQNKEYLEFREERSKMLLSRRNQLLLEFSFWNEPLPRVGPNIYELRTYKLKVNQSFLSHVVGAVTRAAWGC
;
A
#
# COMPACT_ATOMS: atom_id res chain seq x y z
N GLU A 1 16.00 -6.73 5.72
CA GLU A 1 14.89 -6.62 4.74
C GLU A 1 13.71 -7.54 5.09
N GLU A 2 13.80 -8.32 6.18
CA GLU A 2 12.85 -9.39 6.52
C GLU A 2 11.62 -8.93 7.32
N VAL A 3 11.62 -7.73 7.90
CA VAL A 3 10.52 -7.26 8.77
C VAL A 3 9.18 -7.14 8.04
N LEU A 4 9.16 -6.65 6.79
CA LEU A 4 7.91 -6.53 6.03
C LEU A 4 7.36 -7.91 5.60
N PRO A 5 8.18 -8.84 5.05
CA PRO A 5 7.76 -10.24 4.84
C PRO A 5 7.29 -10.95 6.12
N ASN A 6 7.96 -10.71 7.25
CA ASN A 6 7.59 -11.31 8.54
C ASN A 6 6.22 -10.80 8.99
N LEU A 7 5.98 -9.49 8.89
CA LEU A 7 4.68 -8.90 9.21
C LEU A 7 3.57 -9.43 8.30
N HIS A 8 3.85 -9.63 7.02
CA HIS A 8 2.90 -10.22 6.07
C HIS A 8 2.56 -11.68 6.42
N SER A 9 3.51 -12.43 6.97
CA SER A 9 3.34 -13.85 7.28
C SER A 9 2.69 -14.09 8.64
N ASP A 10 2.63 -13.07 9.50
CA ASP A 10 2.12 -13.17 10.85
C ASP A 10 0.58 -13.06 10.88
N THR A 11 -0.06 -14.16 11.27
CA THR A 11 -1.52 -14.30 11.33
C THR A 11 -2.18 -13.36 12.34
N ASP A 12 -1.44 -12.80 13.31
CA ASP A 12 -1.97 -11.81 14.23
C ASP A 12 -2.24 -10.47 13.57
N TYR A 13 -1.65 -10.21 12.41
CA TYR A 13 -1.89 -9.01 11.63
C TYR A 13 -2.81 -9.37 10.45
N PRO A 14 -4.06 -8.86 10.41
CA PRO A 14 -4.97 -9.11 9.29
C PRO A 14 -4.59 -8.24 8.08
N CYS A 15 -3.33 -8.31 7.64
CA CYS A 15 -2.82 -7.52 6.54
C CYS A 15 -1.90 -8.30 5.59
N ASP A 16 -2.01 -7.99 4.30
CA ASP A 16 -1.20 -8.60 3.26
C ASP A 16 -0.31 -7.55 2.58
N LEU A 17 0.95 -7.90 2.35
CA LEU A 17 1.84 -7.12 1.48
C LEU A 17 1.54 -7.48 0.02
N VAL A 18 0.65 -6.72 -0.62
CA VAL A 18 0.23 -6.92 -2.02
C VAL A 18 1.37 -6.60 -2.99
N GLY A 19 2.23 -5.64 -2.64
CA GLY A 19 3.45 -5.45 -3.39
C GLY A 19 4.40 -4.41 -2.81
N ASN A 20 5.64 -4.50 -3.29
CA ASN A 20 6.79 -3.74 -2.84
C ASN A 20 7.64 -3.42 -4.08
N TRP A 21 7.73 -2.15 -4.45
CA TRP A 21 8.39 -1.71 -5.68
C TRP A 21 9.29 -0.51 -5.43
N ASN A 22 10.35 -0.41 -6.23
CA ASN A 22 11.16 0.81 -6.35
C ASN A 22 10.86 1.50 -7.69
N THR A 23 10.81 2.82 -7.69
CA THR A 23 10.53 3.62 -8.89
C THR A 23 11.79 3.79 -9.74
N TRP A 24 11.78 3.25 -10.96
CA TRP A 24 12.91 3.38 -11.91
C TRP A 24 12.76 4.62 -12.80
N TYR A 25 11.54 4.89 -13.25
CA TYR A 25 11.21 6.00 -14.14
C TYR A 25 10.19 6.93 -13.46
N GLY A 26 10.51 8.23 -13.40
CA GLY A 26 9.71 9.23 -12.70
C GLY A 26 10.44 9.79 -11.47
N GLU A 27 9.78 9.76 -10.32
CA GLU A 27 10.37 10.16 -9.03
C GLU A 27 11.28 9.02 -8.52
N GLN A 28 12.57 9.08 -8.88
CA GLN A 28 13.57 8.09 -8.46
C GLN A 28 13.83 8.14 -6.94
N ASP A 29 14.49 7.11 -6.41
CA ASP A 29 14.73 6.89 -4.97
C ASP A 29 13.44 6.76 -4.13
N GLN A 30 12.33 6.44 -4.80
CA GLN A 30 11.04 6.18 -4.18
C GLN A 30 10.78 4.67 -4.05
N ALA A 31 10.40 4.26 -2.84
CA ALA A 31 9.84 2.93 -2.58
C ALA A 31 8.33 3.05 -2.37
N VAL A 32 7.56 2.15 -2.99
CA VAL A 32 6.10 2.07 -2.89
C VAL A 32 5.73 0.70 -2.35
N HIS A 33 4.99 0.71 -1.24
CA HIS A 33 4.44 -0.50 -0.64
C HIS A 33 2.91 -0.43 -0.66
N LEU A 34 2.26 -1.51 -1.10
CA LEU A 34 0.81 -1.65 -1.08
C LEU A 34 0.41 -2.70 -0.06
N TRP A 35 -0.35 -2.27 0.95
CA TRP A 35 -0.86 -3.14 2.02
C TRP A 35 -2.37 -3.26 1.91
N ARG A 36 -2.86 -4.50 1.98
CA ARG A 36 -4.29 -4.80 2.10
C ARG A 36 -4.61 -5.12 3.55
N PHE A 37 -5.73 -4.61 4.05
CA PHE A 37 -6.23 -4.93 5.39
C PHE A 37 -7.60 -5.59 5.28
N SER A 38 -7.72 -6.81 5.79
CA SER A 38 -8.96 -7.58 5.75
C SER A 38 -9.79 -7.29 7.01
N GLY A 39 -11.07 -6.95 6.83
CA GLY A 39 -11.96 -6.58 7.96
C GLY A 39 -12.20 -5.07 8.11
N GLY A 40 -11.81 -4.26 7.13
CA GLY A 40 -12.14 -2.83 7.07
C GLY A 40 -11.39 -1.96 8.09
N TYR A 41 -11.95 -0.79 8.40
CA TYR A 41 -11.32 0.20 9.30
C TYR A 41 -11.02 -0.31 10.73
N PRO A 42 -11.86 -1.18 11.36
CA PRO A 42 -11.52 -1.75 12.66
C PRO A 42 -10.23 -2.58 12.62
N ALA A 43 -10.11 -3.49 11.65
CA ALA A 43 -8.92 -4.31 11.48
C ALA A 43 -7.65 -3.49 11.20
N LEU A 44 -7.78 -2.42 10.39
CA LEU A 44 -6.69 -1.44 10.20
C LEU A 44 -6.28 -0.81 11.54
N THR A 45 -7.25 -0.34 12.33
CA THR A 45 -6.98 0.33 13.61
C THR A 45 -6.28 -0.61 14.59
N ASP A 46 -6.75 -1.84 14.70
CA ASP A 46 -6.18 -2.87 15.57
C ASP A 46 -4.75 -3.23 15.13
N CYS A 47 -4.54 -3.44 13.82
CA CYS A 47 -3.22 -3.69 13.27
C CYS A 47 -2.26 -2.54 13.58
N MET A 48 -2.69 -1.30 13.39
CA MET A 48 -1.87 -0.11 13.68
C MET A 48 -1.57 0.02 15.18
N ASN A 49 -2.46 -0.40 16.05
CA ASN A 49 -2.22 -0.42 17.50
C ASN A 49 -1.22 -1.52 17.91
N LYS A 50 -1.35 -2.73 17.34
CA LYS A 50 -0.37 -3.82 17.55
C LYS A 50 1.02 -3.41 17.07
N LEU A 51 1.12 -2.79 15.89
CA LEU A 51 2.38 -2.30 15.33
C LEU A 51 3.07 -1.25 16.20
N LYS A 52 2.32 -0.46 16.99
CA LYS A 52 2.92 0.49 17.95
C LYS A 52 3.59 -0.19 19.13
N GLN A 53 3.26 -1.46 19.41
CA GLN A 53 3.83 -2.23 20.50
C GLN A 53 4.92 -3.20 20.02
N ASN A 54 4.99 -3.46 18.71
CA ASN A 54 5.98 -4.33 18.11
C ASN A 54 7.37 -3.66 18.09
N LYS A 55 8.25 -4.09 18.99
CA LYS A 55 9.60 -3.52 19.14
C LYS A 55 10.45 -3.66 17.88
N GLU A 56 10.42 -4.81 17.22
CA GLU A 56 11.18 -5.06 15.99
C GLU A 56 10.73 -4.12 14.86
N TYR A 57 9.42 -3.92 14.71
CA TYR A 57 8.88 -2.97 13.73
C TYR A 57 9.27 -1.52 14.05
N LEU A 58 9.29 -1.14 15.34
CA LEU A 58 9.69 0.20 15.76
C LEU A 58 11.17 0.47 15.47
N GLU A 59 12.07 -0.47 15.80
CA GLU A 59 13.50 -0.39 15.50
C GLU A 59 13.75 -0.32 13.99
N PHE A 60 13.08 -1.19 13.22
CA PHE A 60 13.12 -1.14 11.76
C PHE A 60 12.68 0.23 11.22
N ARG A 61 11.58 0.78 11.74
CA ARG A 61 11.08 2.09 11.33
C ARG A 61 12.06 3.21 11.69
N GLU A 62 12.72 3.14 12.83
CA GLU A 62 13.72 4.11 13.26
C GLU A 62 14.93 4.10 12.32
N GLU A 63 15.51 2.94 12.05
CA GLU A 63 16.65 2.80 11.14
C GLU A 63 16.31 3.26 9.72
N ARG A 64 15.12 2.92 9.22
CA ARG A 64 14.67 3.38 7.90
C ARG A 64 14.45 4.89 7.85
N SER A 65 14.01 5.50 8.95
CA SER A 65 13.72 6.94 8.97
C SER A 65 14.95 7.80 8.72
N LYS A 66 16.15 7.32 9.05
CA LYS A 66 17.43 7.99 8.79
C LYS A 66 17.71 8.21 7.30
N MET A 67 17.10 7.41 6.43
CA MET A 67 17.25 7.48 4.96
C MET A 67 16.05 8.12 4.25
N LEU A 68 14.98 8.47 4.97
CA LEU A 68 13.76 8.98 4.37
C LEU A 68 13.77 10.50 4.30
N LEU A 69 13.71 11.05 3.09
CA LEU A 69 13.46 12.49 2.89
C LEU A 69 12.01 12.86 3.19
N SER A 70 11.06 12.02 2.76
CA SER A 70 9.63 12.22 3.01
C SER A 70 8.87 10.89 2.99
N ARG A 71 7.66 10.88 3.56
CA ARG A 71 6.76 9.72 3.53
C ARG A 71 5.32 10.17 3.36
N ARG A 72 4.60 9.52 2.44
CA ARG A 72 3.17 9.73 2.21
C ARG A 72 2.44 8.39 2.29
N ASN A 73 1.41 8.33 3.14
CA ASN A 73 0.52 7.18 3.25
C ASN A 73 -0.88 7.58 2.80
N GLN A 74 -1.53 6.73 2.01
CA GLN A 74 -2.91 6.93 1.56
C GLN A 74 -3.72 5.69 1.89
N LEU A 75 -4.94 5.89 2.41
CA LEU A 75 -5.92 4.81 2.51
C LEU A 75 -6.74 4.80 1.24
N LEU A 76 -6.82 3.63 0.61
CA LEU A 76 -7.51 3.41 -0.64
C LEU A 76 -8.62 2.38 -0.42
N LEU A 77 -9.77 2.61 -1.04
CA LEU A 77 -10.82 1.61 -1.16
C LEU A 77 -10.74 1.00 -2.56
N GLU A 78 -10.82 -0.32 -2.64
CA GLU A 78 -10.87 -1.01 -3.93
C GLU A 78 -12.18 -0.69 -4.67
N PHE A 79 -12.10 -0.59 -5.99
CA PHE A 79 -13.29 -0.53 -6.82
C PHE A 79 -13.74 -1.95 -7.11
N SER A 80 -15.03 -2.24 -6.90
CA SER A 80 -15.63 -3.55 -7.16
C SER A 80 -15.59 -4.00 -8.64
N PHE A 81 -15.24 -3.08 -9.55
CA PHE A 81 -15.12 -3.38 -10.98
C PHE A 81 -13.85 -4.17 -11.33
N TRP A 82 -12.78 -4.05 -10.54
CA TRP A 82 -11.51 -4.70 -10.85
C TRP A 82 -11.38 -6.06 -10.14
N ASN A 83 -10.75 -7.03 -10.81
CA ASN A 83 -10.37 -8.30 -10.18
C ASN A 83 -9.33 -8.07 -9.08
N GLU A 84 -9.28 -9.01 -8.12
CA GLU A 84 -8.26 -9.00 -7.08
C GLU A 84 -6.83 -9.04 -7.68
N PRO A 85 -5.88 -8.25 -7.14
CA PRO A 85 -4.49 -8.28 -7.59
C PRO A 85 -3.83 -9.59 -7.18
N LEU A 86 -3.23 -10.30 -8.13
CA LEU A 86 -2.48 -11.54 -7.88
C LEU A 86 -0.97 -11.31 -8.08
N PRO A 87 -0.11 -11.87 -7.21
CA PRO A 87 1.34 -11.83 -7.42
C PRO A 87 1.72 -12.47 -8.75
N ARG A 88 2.60 -11.81 -9.51
CA ARG A 88 3.18 -12.36 -10.74
C ARG A 88 4.56 -12.94 -10.46
N VAL A 89 4.86 -14.09 -11.06
CA VAL A 89 6.18 -14.70 -11.01
C VAL A 89 7.15 -13.97 -11.95
N GLY A 90 8.42 -13.88 -11.56
CA GLY A 90 9.49 -13.31 -12.37
C GLY A 90 9.68 -11.77 -12.25
N PRO A 91 10.66 -11.21 -12.99
CA PRO A 91 10.96 -9.79 -12.98
C PRO A 91 9.89 -9.03 -13.77
N ASN A 92 8.86 -8.55 -13.07
CA ASN A 92 7.77 -7.81 -13.66
C ASN A 92 7.99 -6.30 -13.48
N ILE A 93 7.73 -5.52 -14.53
CA ILE A 93 7.73 -4.05 -14.47
C ILE A 93 6.29 -3.57 -14.37
N TYR A 94 6.07 -2.60 -13.49
CA TYR A 94 4.75 -2.07 -13.17
C TYR A 94 4.73 -0.57 -13.41
N GLU A 95 3.61 -0.07 -13.91
CA GLU A 95 3.40 1.37 -14.08
C GLU A 95 2.44 1.89 -13.01
N LEU A 96 2.89 2.72 -12.08
CA LEU A 96 1.99 3.33 -11.10
C LEU A 96 1.29 4.56 -11.71
N ARG A 97 -0.05 4.53 -11.76
CA ARG A 97 -0.88 5.63 -12.27
C ARG A 97 -1.77 6.18 -11.17
N THR A 98 -1.75 7.50 -10.99
CA THR A 98 -2.67 8.21 -10.10
C THR A 98 -3.60 9.11 -10.89
N TYR A 99 -4.90 8.81 -10.85
CA TYR A 99 -5.92 9.63 -11.51
C TYR A 99 -6.71 10.45 -10.49
N LYS A 100 -6.95 11.72 -10.82
CA LYS A 100 -7.94 12.57 -10.13
C LYS A 100 -9.22 12.55 -10.94
N LEU A 101 -10.23 11.85 -10.44
CA LEU A 101 -11.51 11.74 -11.12
C LEU A 101 -12.38 12.97 -10.81
N LYS A 102 -13.02 13.54 -11.84
CA LYS A 102 -14.07 14.53 -11.65
C LYS A 102 -15.38 13.80 -11.39
N VAL A 103 -16.02 14.11 -10.27
CA VAL A 103 -17.36 13.60 -9.98
C VAL A 103 -18.35 14.39 -10.85
N ASN A 104 -19.06 13.71 -11.75
CA ASN A 104 -20.24 14.30 -12.37
C ASN A 104 -21.39 14.24 -11.35
N GLN A 105 -22.08 15.38 -11.15
CA GLN A 105 -23.05 15.62 -10.06
C GLN A 105 -24.22 14.63 -9.95
N SER A 106 -24.38 13.68 -10.87
CA SER A 106 -25.47 12.70 -10.87
C SER A 106 -25.18 11.41 -10.10
N PHE A 107 -23.94 11.12 -9.69
CA PHE A 107 -23.62 9.95 -8.86
C PHE A 107 -22.81 10.34 -7.62
N LEU A 108 -23.51 10.42 -6.49
CA LEU A 108 -23.05 10.40 -5.10
C LEU A 108 -22.07 11.50 -4.64
N SER A 109 -22.52 12.20 -3.61
CA SER A 109 -21.75 13.17 -2.85
C SER A 109 -20.59 12.51 -2.09
N HIS A 110 -19.42 13.16 -2.15
CA HIS A 110 -18.24 12.95 -1.28
C HIS A 110 -17.29 11.77 -1.53
N VAL A 111 -16.90 11.47 -2.76
CA VAL A 111 -15.65 10.71 -2.99
C VAL A 111 -14.80 11.35 -4.09
N VAL A 112 -13.82 12.17 -3.71
CA VAL A 112 -12.68 12.46 -4.57
C VAL A 112 -11.73 11.26 -4.44
N GLY A 113 -11.94 10.24 -5.26
CA GLY A 113 -11.07 9.07 -5.30
C GLY A 113 -9.77 9.41 -6.03
N ALA A 114 -8.62 9.24 -5.38
CA ALA A 114 -7.36 9.07 -6.07
C ALA A 114 -7.26 7.59 -6.44
N VAL A 115 -7.31 7.27 -7.73
CA VAL A 115 -7.08 5.89 -8.19
C VAL A 115 -5.59 5.72 -8.36
N THR A 116 -4.93 5.08 -7.40
CA THR A 116 -3.54 4.64 -7.55
C THR A 116 -3.56 3.18 -7.98
N ARG A 117 -3.30 2.93 -9.28
CA ARG A 117 -3.19 1.58 -9.83
C ARG A 117 -1.75 1.35 -10.22
N ALA A 118 -1.14 0.26 -9.76
CA ALA A 118 -0.06 -0.34 -10.54
C ALA A 118 -0.72 -0.91 -11.80
N ALA A 119 -0.81 -0.10 -12.86
CA ALA A 119 -1.19 -0.53 -14.18
C ALA A 119 -0.18 -1.59 -14.60
N TRP A 120 -0.71 -2.81 -14.70
CA TRP A 120 0.01 -3.94 -15.19
C TRP A 120 0.24 -3.73 -16.69
N GLY A 121 1.46 -3.35 -17.05
CA GLY A 121 1.90 -3.35 -18.44
C GLY A 121 1.76 -4.75 -19.04
N CYS A 122 1.56 -4.81 -20.35
CA CYS A 122 1.58 -6.04 -21.16
C CYS A 122 2.85 -6.86 -20.91
#